data_AF-A0A3M2J0Q4-F1
#
_entry.id   AF-A0A3M2J0Q4-F1
#
_cell.length_a   1.000
_cell.length_b   1.000
_cell.length_c   1.000
_cell.angle_alpha   90.00
_cell.angle_beta   90.00
_cell.angle_gamma   90.00
#
_symmetry.space_group_name_H-M   'P 1'
#
loop_
_entity.id
_entity.type
_entity.pdbx_description
1 polymer ?
#
loop_
_entity_poly.entity_id
_entity_poly.type
_entity_poly.pdbx_seq_one_letter_code
_entity_poly.pdbx_strand_id
1 'polypeptide(L)'
;MSIARELGEDRTLTGRQRELDLFTDRHEAIKQFCRYLHATPTPKKILFFHGAGGNGKTLLLAKLRQRFCWHFPNDVWGSMKDLEGENFLQRFI
;
A
#
# COMPACT_ATOMS: atom_id res chain seq x y z
N MET A 1 36.29 16.92 12.68
CA MET A 1 35.41 15.75 12.54
C MET A 1 33.99 16.17 12.87
N SER A 2 33.05 15.82 11.98
CA SER A 2 31.58 15.93 12.07
C SER A 2 30.95 17.32 12.29
N ILE A 3 30.50 17.93 11.19
CA ILE A 3 29.33 18.80 11.21
C ILE A 3 28.31 18.14 10.29
N ALA A 4 27.17 17.77 10.89
CA ALA A 4 25.97 17.36 10.19
C ALA A 4 25.53 18.47 9.22
N ARG A 5 25.92 18.32 7.96
CA ARG A 5 25.38 18.96 6.75
C ARG A 5 25.44 17.81 5.74
N GLU A 6 24.38 17.29 5.18
CA GLU A 6 23.26 17.95 4.53
C GLU A 6 22.01 17.06 4.66
N LEU A 7 21.13 17.34 5.62
CA LEU A 7 19.73 16.97 5.46
C LEU A 7 19.12 18.12 4.66
N GLY A 8 19.23 18.02 3.34
CA GLY A 8 18.48 18.85 2.42
C GLY A 8 17.00 18.72 2.72
N GLU A 9 16.49 19.75 3.37
CA GLU A 9 15.08 20.09 3.36
C GLU A 9 14.58 20.12 1.92
N ASP A 10 13.28 19.84 1.79
CA ASP A 10 12.45 20.10 0.61
C ASP A 10 12.27 18.98 -0.44
N ARG A 11 12.04 17.74 0.01
CA ARG A 11 11.11 16.87 -0.72
C ARG A 11 9.68 17.33 -0.41
N THR A 12 9.27 18.36 -1.13
CA THR A 12 7.92 18.95 -1.17
C THR A 12 6.81 17.92 -0.94
N LEU A 13 5.82 18.26 -0.11
CA LEU A 13 4.63 17.43 0.17
C LEU A 13 3.91 16.96 -1.12
N THR A 14 4.04 17.72 -2.21
CA THR A 14 3.54 17.41 -3.55
C THR A 14 4.32 16.28 -4.25
N GLY A 15 5.62 16.13 -3.98
CA GLY A 15 6.46 15.06 -4.52
C GLY A 15 6.00 13.67 -4.07
N ARG A 16 5.71 13.50 -2.76
CA ARG A 16 5.24 12.21 -2.21
C ARG A 16 3.91 11.76 -2.78
N GLN A 17 2.97 12.69 -3.00
CA GLN A 17 1.66 12.34 -3.51
C GLN A 17 1.74 11.91 -4.99
N ARG A 18 2.54 12.62 -5.79
CA ARG A 18 2.82 12.25 -7.18
C ARG A 18 3.55 10.90 -7.28
N GLU A 19 4.51 10.62 -6.39
CA GLU A 19 5.19 9.32 -6.32
C GLU A 19 4.21 8.17 -6.05
N LEU A 20 3.22 8.38 -5.19
CA LEU A 20 2.19 7.36 -4.88
C LEU A 20 1.23 7.09 -6.05
N ASP A 21 0.91 8.13 -6.82
CA ASP A 21 0.08 8.04 -8.02
C ASP A 21 0.80 7.30 -9.16
N LEU A 22 2.12 7.51 -9.30
CA LEU A 22 2.95 6.83 -10.28
C LEU A 22 3.38 5.42 -9.85
N PHE A 23 3.10 5.01 -8.61
CA PHE A 23 3.47 3.68 -8.11
C PHE A 23 2.46 2.62 -8.55
N THR A 24 2.72 1.97 -9.68
CA THR A 24 1.87 0.96 -10.34
C THR A 24 2.35 -0.48 -10.07
N ASP A 25 1.63 -1.48 -10.60
CA ASP A 25 2.10 -2.88 -10.75
C ASP A 25 2.40 -3.64 -9.45
N ARG A 26 1.73 -3.29 -8.35
CA ARG A 26 1.79 -4.01 -7.06
C ARG A 26 0.44 -4.62 -6.67
N HIS A 27 -0.39 -4.92 -7.65
CA HIS A 27 -1.79 -5.33 -7.48
C HIS A 27 -1.90 -6.56 -6.58
N GLU A 28 -1.07 -7.58 -6.81
CA GLU A 28 -1.07 -8.79 -5.99
C GLU A 28 -0.71 -8.52 -4.52
N ALA A 29 0.30 -7.69 -4.27
CA ALA A 29 0.71 -7.35 -2.91
C ALA A 29 -0.39 -6.55 -2.18
N ILE A 30 -1.05 -5.63 -2.88
CA ILE A 30 -2.17 -4.83 -2.35
C ILE A 30 -3.39 -5.73 -2.09
N LYS A 31 -3.77 -6.57 -3.06
CA LYS A 31 -4.89 -7.50 -2.94
C LYS A 31 -4.69 -8.48 -1.79
N GLN A 32 -3.48 -9.02 -1.65
CA GLN A 32 -3.17 -9.92 -0.54
C GLN A 32 -3.24 -9.20 0.82
N PHE A 33 -2.79 -7.95 0.90
CA PHE A 33 -2.98 -7.12 2.10
C PHE A 33 -4.47 -6.94 2.42
N CYS A 34 -5.29 -6.55 1.43
CA CYS A 34 -6.74 -6.37 1.63
C CYS A 34 -7.44 -7.67 2.04
N ARG A 35 -7.00 -8.83 1.51
CA ARG A 35 -7.49 -10.15 1.94
C ARG A 35 -7.21 -10.42 3.41
N TYR A 36 -6.03 -10.05 3.92
CA TYR A 36 -5.73 -10.18 5.34
C TYR A 36 -6.54 -9.21 6.20
N LEU A 37 -6.76 -7.99 5.72
CA LEU A 37 -7.57 -6.99 6.41
C LEU A 37 -9.02 -7.44 6.62
N HIS A 38 -9.60 -8.15 5.64
CA HIS A 38 -10.98 -8.65 5.67
C HIS A 38 -11.11 -10.12 6.09
N ALA A 39 -10.01 -10.75 6.50
CA ALA A 39 -10.06 -12.14 6.94
C ALA A 39 -10.88 -12.24 8.25
N THR A 40 -11.78 -13.22 8.28
CA THR A 40 -12.60 -13.53 9.46
C THR A 40 -12.32 -14.99 9.87
N PRO A 41 -11.76 -15.24 11.07
CA PRO A 41 -11.34 -14.26 12.08
C PRO A 41 -10.11 -13.45 11.64
N THR A 42 -9.97 -12.22 12.14
CA THR A 42 -8.82 -11.36 11.82
C THR A 42 -7.53 -11.99 12.35
N PRO A 43 -6.54 -12.24 11.48
CA PRO A 43 -5.30 -12.88 11.89
C PRO A 43 -4.46 -11.93 12.75
N LYS A 44 -4.03 -12.39 13.92
CA LYS A 44 -3.04 -11.70 14.76
C LYS A 44 -1.62 -11.95 14.23
N LYS A 45 -1.31 -11.42 13.04
CA LYS A 45 -0.03 -11.62 12.35
C LYS A 45 0.58 -10.29 11.92
N ILE A 46 1.91 -10.20 11.92
CA ILE A 46 2.65 -9.07 11.36
C ILE A 46 2.98 -9.40 9.89
N LEU A 47 2.67 -8.49 8.97
CA LEU A 47 2.99 -8.62 7.55
C LEU A 47 4.34 -7.96 7.26
N PHE A 48 5.23 -8.72 6.59
CA PHE A 48 6.53 -8.24 6.15
C PHE A 48 6.60 -8.21 4.63
N PHE A 49 7.00 -7.08 4.06
CA PHE A 49 7.32 -6.97 2.63
C PHE A 49 8.84 -7.06 2.45
N HIS A 50 9.30 -8.12 1.78
CA HIS A 50 10.72 -8.32 1.48
C HIS A 50 11.02 -8.05 0.00
N GLY A 51 12.29 -7.78 -0.31
CA GLY A 51 12.77 -7.53 -1.68
C GLY A 51 14.01 -6.65 -1.70
N ALA A 52 14.69 -6.57 -2.85
CA ALA A 52 15.89 -5.76 -3.00
C ALA A 52 15.67 -4.25 -2.68
N GLY A 53 16.76 -3.55 -2.37
CA GLY A 53 16.76 -2.10 -2.16
C GLY A 53 16.20 -1.35 -3.39
N GLY A 54 15.56 -0.20 -3.17
CA GLY A 54 15.02 0.61 -4.27
C GLY A 54 13.68 0.17 -4.87
N ASN A 55 13.17 -1.03 -4.57
CA ASN A 55 11.93 -1.56 -5.17
C ASN A 55 10.59 -0.94 -4.67
N GLY A 56 10.66 0.17 -3.93
CA GLY A 56 9.47 0.92 -3.51
C GLY A 56 8.70 0.33 -2.32
N LYS A 57 9.33 -0.49 -1.46
CA LYS A 57 8.66 -1.06 -0.26
C LYS A 57 8.09 0.00 0.67
N THR A 58 8.88 1.04 0.97
CA THR A 58 8.44 2.18 1.78
C THR A 58 7.26 2.91 1.14
N LEU A 59 7.28 3.05 -0.18
CA LEU A 59 6.21 3.70 -0.94
C LEU A 59 4.94 2.83 -0.98
N LEU A 60 5.07 1.51 -1.11
CA LEU A 60 3.96 0.55 -0.99
C LEU A 60 3.29 0.66 0.38
N LEU A 61 4.07 0.65 1.47
CA LEU A 61 3.52 0.81 2.82
C LEU A 61 2.80 2.14 2.99
N ALA A 62 3.34 3.24 2.46
CA ALA A 62 2.68 4.54 2.46
C ALA A 62 1.36 4.51 1.67
N LYS A 63 1.33 3.87 0.49
CA LYS A 63 0.14 3.70 -0.34
C LYS A 63 -0.94 2.88 0.36
N LEU A 64 -0.57 1.73 0.94
CA LEU A 64 -1.48 0.87 1.70
C LEU A 64 -2.13 1.63 2.85
N ARG A 65 -1.32 2.33 3.65
CA ARG A 65 -1.80 3.13 4.78
C ARG A 65 -2.77 4.22 4.35
N GLN A 66 -2.49 4.91 3.24
CA GLN A 66 -3.29 6.06 2.82
C GLN A 66 -4.57 5.68 2.06
N ARG A 67 -4.55 4.58 1.29
CA ARG A 67 -5.64 4.27 0.35
C ARG A 67 -6.33 2.93 0.58
N PHE A 68 -5.74 2.00 1.34
CA PHE A 68 -6.22 0.61 1.41
C PHE A 68 -6.55 0.13 2.83
N CYS A 69 -6.44 0.98 3.85
CA CYS A 69 -6.86 0.68 5.23
C CYS A 69 -8.38 0.88 5.44
N TRP A 70 -9.19 0.37 4.53
CA TRP A 70 -10.65 0.41 4.60
C TRP A 70 -11.20 -0.98 4.88
N HIS A 71 -12.15 -1.07 5.82
CA HIS A 71 -12.83 -2.33 6.13
C HIS A 71 -14.27 -2.26 5.62
N PHE A 72 -14.60 -3.16 4.70
CA PHE A 72 -15.91 -3.25 4.08
C PHE A 72 -16.80 -4.29 4.78
N PRO A 73 -18.13 -4.13 4.69
CA PRO A 73 -19.08 -5.21 4.97
C PRO A 73 -18.83 -6.45 4.09
N ASN A 74 -19.21 -7.64 4.59
CA ASN A 74 -18.89 -8.93 3.96
C ASN A 74 -19.47 -9.12 2.56
N ASP A 75 -20.67 -8.59 2.30
CA ASP A 75 -21.33 -8.58 0.99
C ASP A 75 -20.54 -7.72 -0.02
N VAL A 76 -20.15 -6.51 0.39
CA VAL A 76 -19.38 -5.59 -0.43
C VAL A 76 -17.99 -6.17 -0.72
N TRP A 77 -17.29 -6.66 0.31
CA TRP A 77 -16.00 -7.36 0.15
C TRP A 77 -16.13 -8.61 -0.73
N GLY A 78 -17.17 -9.41 -0.53
CA GLY A 78 -17.46 -10.61 -1.31
C GLY A 78 -17.58 -10.34 -2.81
N SER A 79 -18.14 -9.19 -3.20
CA SER A 79 -18.28 -8.78 -4.60
C SER A 79 -16.97 -8.36 -5.28
N MET A 80 -15.91 -8.06 -4.52
CA MET A 80 -14.65 -7.53 -5.06
C MET A 80 -13.43 -8.44 -4.87
N LYS A 81 -13.44 -9.35 -3.89
CA LYS A 81 -12.26 -10.15 -3.48
C LYS A 81 -11.63 -11.02 -4.58
N ASP A 82 -12.40 -11.32 -5.62
CA ASP A 82 -12.02 -12.17 -6.74
C ASP A 82 -11.71 -11.37 -8.01
N LEU A 83 -11.86 -10.04 -7.99
CA LEU A 83 -11.40 -9.16 -9.07
C LEU A 83 -9.87 -9.16 -9.14
N GLU A 84 -9.29 -9.06 -10.33
CA GLU A 84 -7.84 -9.07 -10.54
C GLU A 84 -7.31 -7.70 -10.99
N GLY A 85 -6.03 -7.46 -10.70
CA GLY A 85 -5.29 -6.31 -11.23
C GLY A 85 -5.95 -4.94 -10.97
N GLU A 86 -6.06 -4.14 -12.03
CA GLU A 86 -6.68 -2.81 -12.01
C GLU A 86 -8.17 -2.85 -11.64
N ASN A 87 -8.91 -3.89 -12.05
CA ASN A 87 -10.34 -4.00 -11.75
C ASN A 87 -10.59 -4.06 -10.25
N PHE A 88 -9.70 -4.73 -9.51
CA PHE A 88 -9.76 -4.75 -8.04
C PHE A 88 -9.52 -3.35 -7.47
N LEU A 89 -8.50 -2.64 -7.94
CA LEU A 89 -8.13 -1.32 -7.41
C LEU A 89 -9.21 -0.27 -7.69
N GLN A 90 -9.77 -0.24 -8.90
CA GLN A 90 -10.85 0.67 -9.28
C GLN A 90 -12.13 0.47 -8.47
N ARG A 91 -12.36 -0.74 -7.96
CA ARG A 91 -13.52 -1.03 -7.13
C ARG A 91 -13.28 -0.73 -5.65
N PHE A 92 -12.03 -0.81 -5.20
CA PHE A 92 -11.64 -0.64 -3.81
C PHE A 92 -11.52 0.83 -3.39
N ILE A 93 -10.97 1.69 -4.26
CA ILE A 93 -10.80 3.14 -4.05
C ILE A 93 -12.02 3.88 -4.60
#